data_AF-A0A954RNF2-F1
#
_entry.id   AF-A0A954RNF2-F1
#
_cell.length_a   1.000
_cell.length_b   1.000
_cell.length_c   1.000
_cell.angle_alpha   90.00
_cell.angle_beta   90.00
_cell.angle_gamma   90.00
#
_symmetry.space_group_name_H-M   'P 1'
#
loop_
_entity.id
_entity.type
_entity.pdbx_description
1 polymer ?
#
loop_
_entity_poly.entity_id
_entity_poly.type
_entity_poly.pdbx_seq_one_letter_code
_entity_poly.pdbx_strand_id
1 'polypeptide(L)'
;MASQYVIDEASAGDPKLATERLEALDGIPLLPLDPEIALIAEEIMTRAILPPKARADALQIALVAHHRIQYLLTWNCRHIANASILARIHRLLTDLSIPIPVICTPEEMVNDDAESEI
;
A
#
# COMPACT_ATOMS: atom_id res chain seq x y z
N MET A 1 1.70 -10.47 -1.60
CA MET A 1 3.08 -9.97 -1.71
C MET A 1 3.27 -8.86 -0.68
N ALA A 2 4.44 -8.78 -0.07
CA ALA A 2 4.74 -7.83 1.01
C ALA A 2 5.92 -6.94 0.63
N SER A 3 6.03 -5.76 1.25
CA SER A 3 7.24 -4.94 1.17
C SER A 3 8.12 -5.17 2.39
N GLN A 4 9.43 -4.87 2.28
CA GLN A 4 10.34 -4.94 3.42
C GLN A 4 9.85 -4.09 4.61
N TYR A 5 9.19 -2.96 4.34
CA TYR A 5 8.59 -2.12 5.38
C TYR A 5 7.51 -2.83 6.19
N VAL A 6 6.72 -3.71 5.57
CA VAL A 6 5.70 -4.51 6.27
C VAL A 6 6.37 -5.51 7.22
N ILE A 7 7.49 -6.10 6.81
CA ILE A 7 8.27 -7.01 7.67
C ILE A 7 8.86 -6.25 8.85
N ASP A 8 9.43 -5.06 8.61
CA ASP A 8 10.01 -4.22 9.65
C ASP A 8 8.93 -3.80 10.67
N GLU A 9 7.74 -3.39 10.22
CA GLU A 9 6.61 -3.06 11.10
C GLU A 9 6.06 -4.27 11.84
N ALA A 10 5.90 -5.41 11.16
CA ALA A 10 5.43 -6.66 11.77
C ALA A 10 6.38 -7.19 12.84
N SER A 11 7.68 -6.98 12.67
CA SER A 11 8.72 -7.36 13.63
C SER A 11 8.80 -6.46 14.87
N ALA A 12 8.17 -5.28 14.84
CA ALA A 12 8.21 -4.32 15.92
C ALA A 12 7.18 -4.60 17.03
N GLY A 13 7.46 -4.12 18.24
CA GLY A 13 6.55 -4.18 19.39
C GLY A 13 6.75 -5.43 20.25
N ASP A 14 5.64 -5.99 20.76
CA ASP A 14 5.67 -7.18 21.62
C ASP A 14 6.30 -8.38 20.88
N PRO A 15 7.33 -9.04 21.45
CA PRO A 15 8.05 -10.13 20.76
C PRO A 15 7.19 -11.33 20.39
N LYS A 16 6.18 -11.64 21.22
CA LYS A 16 5.31 -12.80 21.03
C LYS A 16 4.32 -12.53 19.90
N LEU A 17 3.68 -11.36 19.92
CA LEU A 17 2.81 -10.90 18.85
C LEU A 17 3.57 -10.63 17.54
N ALA A 18 4.84 -10.21 17.62
CA ALA A 18 5.69 -10.02 16.44
C ALA A 18 5.98 -11.36 15.76
N THR A 19 6.23 -12.41 16.54
CA THR A 19 6.42 -13.77 16.01
C THR A 19 5.19 -14.25 15.27
N GLU A 20 4.00 -14.13 15.87
CA GLU A 20 2.72 -14.51 15.23
C GLU A 20 2.47 -13.72 13.92
N ARG A 21 2.79 -12.41 13.90
CA ARG A 21 2.67 -11.58 12.70
C ARG A 21 3.65 -11.99 11.60
N LEU A 22 4.89 -12.33 11.97
CA LEU A 22 5.91 -12.76 11.01
C LEU A 22 5.60 -14.15 10.44
N GLU A 23 5.08 -15.08 11.25
CA GLU A 23 4.59 -16.38 10.78
C GLU A 23 3.44 -16.22 9.78
N ALA A 24 2.53 -15.28 10.00
CA ALA A 24 1.45 -14.99 9.05
C ALA A 24 1.95 -14.37 7.72
N LEU A 25 3.17 -13.82 7.70
CA LEU A 25 3.81 -13.28 6.50
C LEU A 25 4.72 -14.31 5.81
N ASP A 26 4.92 -15.48 6.40
CA ASP A 26 5.76 -16.53 5.82
C ASP A 26 5.17 -17.04 4.50
N GLY A 27 6.03 -17.25 3.50
CA GLY A 27 5.63 -17.62 2.14
C GLY A 27 5.05 -16.49 1.28
N ILE A 28 4.89 -15.26 1.80
CA ILE A 28 4.47 -14.12 1.00
C ILE A 28 5.69 -13.54 0.25
N PRO A 29 5.66 -13.46 -1.09
CA PRO A 29 6.81 -12.94 -1.85
C PRO A 29 7.05 -11.46 -1.56
N LEU A 30 8.32 -11.11 -1.36
CA LEU A 30 8.78 -9.73 -1.24
C LEU A 30 8.92 -9.09 -2.62
N LEU A 31 8.44 -7.86 -2.74
CA LEU A 31 8.61 -7.09 -3.96
C LEU A 31 10.02 -6.51 -4.05
N PRO A 32 10.68 -6.62 -5.22
CA PRO A 32 12.01 -6.05 -5.40
C PRO A 32 11.94 -4.51 -5.33
N LEU A 33 12.93 -3.93 -4.67
CA LEU A 33 13.13 -2.50 -4.65
C LEU A 33 13.77 -2.06 -5.98
N ASP A 34 13.32 -0.92 -6.48
CA ASP A 34 13.78 -0.27 -7.70
C ASP A 34 13.97 1.23 -7.40
N PRO A 35 15.05 1.88 -7.86
CA PRO A 35 15.24 3.32 -7.67
C PRO A 35 14.05 4.18 -8.13
N GLU A 36 13.30 3.75 -9.15
CA GLU A 36 12.11 4.44 -9.66
C GLU A 36 10.99 4.52 -8.60
N ILE A 37 10.90 3.54 -7.69
CA ILE A 37 9.94 3.56 -6.59
C ILE A 37 10.20 4.72 -5.64
N ALA A 38 11.48 5.02 -5.35
CA ALA A 38 11.84 6.16 -4.52
C ALA A 38 11.50 7.49 -5.21
N LEU A 39 11.63 7.57 -6.54
CA LEU A 39 11.27 8.76 -7.32
C LEU A 39 9.76 9.01 -7.30
N ILE A 40 8.94 7.98 -7.52
CA ILE A 40 7.47 8.08 -7.46
C ILE A 40 7.03 8.48 -6.04
N ALA A 41 7.62 7.87 -5.01
CA ALA A 41 7.32 8.23 -3.62
C ALA A 41 7.68 9.69 -3.33
N GLU A 42 8.83 10.18 -3.82
CA GLU A 42 9.24 11.57 -3.65
C GLU A 42 8.29 12.55 -4.35
N GLU A 43 7.77 12.21 -5.53
CA GLU A 43 6.72 13.00 -6.21
C GLU A 43 5.42 13.08 -5.38
N ILE A 44 4.99 11.97 -4.76
CA ILE A 44 3.84 11.94 -3.84
C ILE A 44 4.08 12.90 -2.65
N MET A 45 5.28 12.86 -2.08
CA MET A 45 5.65 13.71 -0.93
C MET A 45 5.78 15.19 -1.31
N THR A 46 6.40 15.49 -2.45
CA THR A 46 6.65 16.86 -2.93
C THR A 46 5.34 17.60 -3.24
N ARG A 47 4.34 16.89 -3.75
CA ARG A 47 2.99 17.44 -3.99
C ARG A 47 2.14 17.55 -2.72
N ALA A 48 2.73 17.29 -1.55
CA ALA A 48 2.09 17.31 -0.23
C ALA A 48 0.79 16.48 -0.21
N ILE A 49 0.79 15.35 -0.92
CA ILE A 49 -0.38 14.46 -0.99
C ILE A 49 -0.56 13.74 0.34
N LEU A 50 0.54 13.29 0.92
CA LEU A 50 0.61 12.63 2.21
C LEU A 50 1.33 13.52 3.25
N PRO A 51 1.00 13.39 4.55
CA PRO A 51 1.74 14.10 5.59
C PRO A 51 3.19 13.61 5.66
N PRO A 52 4.17 14.42 6.10
CA PRO A 52 5.60 14.05 6.12
C PRO A 52 5.91 12.73 6.84
N LYS A 53 5.12 12.42 7.89
CA LYS A 53 5.22 11.19 8.67
C LYS A 53 4.74 9.92 7.93
N ALA A 54 4.04 10.06 6.81
CA ALA A 54 3.48 8.98 6.01
C ALA A 54 4.37 8.62 4.80
N ARG A 55 5.70 8.78 4.93
CA ARG A 55 6.65 8.43 3.86
C ARG A 55 6.63 6.94 3.52
N ALA A 56 6.44 6.08 4.51
CA ALA A 56 6.31 4.63 4.30
C ALA A 56 5.09 4.30 3.44
N ASP A 57 3.96 4.98 3.69
CA ASP A 57 2.73 4.86 2.90
C ASP A 57 2.98 5.25 1.42
N ALA A 58 3.72 6.34 1.18
CA ALA A 58 4.09 6.79 -0.17
C ALA A 58 4.91 5.74 -0.92
N LEU A 59 5.87 5.11 -0.23
CA LEU A 59 6.71 4.05 -0.80
C LEU A 59 5.90 2.80 -1.14
N GLN A 60 4.93 2.41 -0.30
CA GLN A 60 4.06 1.27 -0.61
C GLN A 60 3.20 1.54 -1.85
N ILE A 61 2.61 2.73 -1.96
CA ILE A 61 1.80 3.10 -3.13
C ILE A 61 2.67 3.11 -4.39
N ALA A 62 3.87 3.69 -4.32
CA ALA A 62 4.83 3.71 -5.41
C ALA A 62 5.26 2.31 -5.85
N LEU A 63 5.56 1.43 -4.89
CA LEU A 63 5.92 0.03 -5.12
C LEU A 63 4.82 -0.72 -5.87
N VAL A 64 3.56 -0.55 -5.43
CA VAL A 64 2.39 -1.17 -6.04
C VAL A 64 2.15 -0.64 -7.45
N ALA A 65 2.22 0.67 -7.65
CA ALA A 65 2.03 1.30 -8.94
C ALA A 65 3.14 0.92 -9.94
N HIS A 66 4.41 0.90 -9.51
CA HIS A 66 5.56 0.51 -10.34
C HIS A 66 5.47 -0.96 -10.78
N HIS A 67 5.14 -1.87 -9.86
CA HIS A 67 4.99 -3.30 -10.17
C HIS A 67 3.66 -3.66 -10.83
N ARG A 68 2.81 -2.67 -11.16
CA ARG A 68 1.48 -2.86 -11.77
C ARG A 68 0.58 -3.81 -10.98
N ILE A 69 0.69 -3.76 -9.66
CA ILE A 69 -0.16 -4.55 -8.78
C ILE A 69 -1.55 -3.94 -8.79
N GLN A 70 -2.57 -4.78 -8.96
CA GLN A 70 -3.94 -4.31 -9.14
C GLN A 70 -4.57 -3.84 -7.83
N TYR A 71 -4.19 -4.43 -6.68
CA TYR A 71 -4.80 -4.17 -5.39
C TYR A 71 -3.76 -3.92 -4.30
N LEU A 72 -3.96 -2.85 -3.52
CA LEU A 72 -3.27 -2.56 -2.28
C LEU A 72 -4.29 -2.55 -1.14
N LEU A 73 -4.27 -3.59 -0.32
CA LEU A 73 -5.09 -3.67 0.88
C LEU A 73 -4.43 -2.92 2.02
N THR A 74 -5.19 -2.08 2.71
CA THR A 74 -4.68 -1.30 3.84
C THR A 74 -5.73 -1.07 4.91
N TRP A 75 -5.30 -1.14 6.18
CA TRP A 75 -6.11 -0.72 7.32
C TRP A 75 -5.88 0.76 7.68
N ASN A 76 -4.96 1.45 6.99
CA ASN A 76 -4.64 2.85 7.24
C ASN A 76 -5.60 3.78 6.49
N CYS A 77 -6.84 3.89 6.97
CA CYS A 77 -7.86 4.79 6.41
C CYS A 77 -7.59 6.27 6.69
N ARG A 78 -6.65 6.57 7.60
CA ARG A 78 -6.31 7.95 7.97
C ARG A 78 -5.44 8.62 6.92
N HIS A 79 -4.49 7.88 6.34
CA HIS A 79 -3.51 8.45 5.40
C HIS A 79 -3.53 7.79 4.02
N ILE A 80 -3.96 6.53 3.90
CA ILE A 80 -3.97 5.81 2.62
C ILE A 80 -5.41 5.68 2.06
N ALA A 81 -6.29 4.93 2.73
CA ALA A 81 -7.67 4.72 2.29
C ALA A 81 -8.59 5.90 2.62
N ASN A 82 -8.13 7.12 2.31
CA ASN A 82 -8.91 8.35 2.41
C ASN A 82 -9.27 8.81 0.99
N ALA A 83 -10.55 8.84 0.65
CA ALA A 83 -11.03 9.17 -0.70
C ALA A 83 -10.47 10.49 -1.27
N SER A 84 -10.27 11.51 -0.43
CA SER A 84 -9.69 12.79 -0.86
C SER A 84 -8.20 12.70 -1.19
N ILE A 85 -7.47 11.84 -0.47
CA ILE A 85 -6.05 11.56 -0.72
C ILE A 85 -5.92 10.66 -1.95
N LEU A 86 -6.74 9.60 -2.06
CA LEU A 86 -6.77 8.69 -3.19
C LEU A 86 -7.03 9.43 -4.52
N ALA A 87 -7.99 10.36 -4.55
CA ALA A 87 -8.24 11.17 -5.74
C ALA A 87 -7.00 11.96 -6.20
N ARG A 88 -6.20 12.48 -5.24
CA ARG A 88 -4.95 13.20 -5.53
C ARG A 88 -3.84 12.27 -6.00
N ILE A 89 -3.73 11.08 -5.39
CA ILE A 89 -2.80 10.03 -5.82
C ILE A 89 -3.12 9.59 -7.25
N HIS A 90 -4.39 9.31 -7.55
CA HIS A 90 -4.83 8.87 -8.88
C HIS A 90 -4.48 9.90 -9.96
N ARG A 91 -4.69 11.19 -9.66
CA ARG A 91 -4.31 12.27 -10.57
C ARG A 91 -2.80 12.31 -10.80
N LEU A 92 -1.99 12.19 -9.75
CA LEU A 92 -0.53 12.14 -9.88
C LEU A 92 -0.08 10.96 -10.74
N LEU A 93 -0.57 9.75 -10.47
CA LEU A 93 -0.20 8.57 -11.23
C LEU A 93 -0.63 8.70 -12.70
N THR A 94 -1.79 9.31 -12.96
CA THR A 94 -2.24 9.65 -14.31
C THR A 94 -1.29 10.62 -15.01
N ASP A 95 -0.88 11.71 -14.34
CA ASP A 95 0.08 12.70 -14.87
C ASP A 95 1.42 12.04 -15.23
N LEU A 96 1.84 11.04 -14.45
CA LEU A 96 3.07 10.28 -14.66
C LEU A 96 2.91 9.10 -15.65
N SER A 97 1.71 8.87 -16.19
CA SER A 97 1.39 7.71 -17.03
C SER A 97 1.68 6.35 -16.37
N ILE A 98 1.51 6.29 -15.04
CA ILE A 98 1.70 5.08 -14.23
C ILE A 98 0.35 4.42 -13.95
N PRO A 99 0.26 3.08 -13.98
CA PRO A 99 -0.97 2.37 -13.60
C PRO A 99 -1.43 2.70 -12.19
N ILE A 100 -2.75 2.87 -12.04
CA ILE A 100 -3.39 3.21 -10.77
C ILE A 100 -3.87 1.91 -10.11
N PRO A 101 -3.35 1.56 -8.92
CA PRO A 101 -3.87 0.43 -8.16
C PRO A 101 -5.20 0.78 -7.50
N VAL A 102 -6.05 -0.22 -7.30
CA VAL A 102 -7.18 -0.13 -6.37
C VAL A 102 -6.62 -0.18 -4.95
N ILE A 103 -6.88 0.87 -4.17
CA ILE A 103 -6.47 0.94 -2.78
C ILE A 103 -7.72 0.90 -1.92
N CYS A 104 -7.88 -0.18 -1.15
CA CYS A 104 -9.09 -0.44 -0.38
C CYS A 104 -8.79 -1.12 0.95
N THR A 105 -9.74 -1.11 1.87
CA THR A 105 -9.67 -1.92 3.09
C THR A 105 -10.06 -3.38 2.78
N PRO A 106 -9.66 -4.35 3.63
CA PRO A 106 -10.10 -5.73 3.46
C PRO A 106 -11.62 -5.87 3.43
N GLU A 107 -12.35 -5.09 4.22
CA GLU A 107 -13.82 -5.10 4.23
C GLU A 107 -14.43 -4.59 2.92
N GLU A 108 -13.80 -3.59 2.29
CA GLU A 108 -14.22 -3.12 0.97
C GLU A 108 -14.00 -4.17 -0.12
N MET A 109 -12.97 -5.02 0.01
CA MET A 109 -12.68 -6.08 -0.96
C MET A 109 -13.60 -7.29 -0.85
N VAL A 110 -14.04 -7.66 0.36
CA VAL A 110 -14.89 -8.86 0.60
C VAL A 110 -16.34 -8.64 0.13
N ASN A 111 -16.74 -7.41 -0.18
CA ASN A 111 -18.11 -7.08 -0.58
C ASN A 111 -18.47 -7.35 -2.05
N ASP A 112 -17.57 -7.91 -2.88
CA ASP A 112 -17.85 -8.24 -4.29
C ASP A 112 -18.24 -9.71 -4.55
N ASP A 113 -18.17 -10.61 -3.55
CA ASP A 113 -18.56 -12.02 -3.67
C ASP A 113 -19.80 -12.39 -2.83
N ALA A 114 -20.73 -11.45 -2.64
CA ALA A 114 -22.11 -11.79 -2.28
C ALA A 114 -22.96 -11.97 -3.55
N GLU A 115 -22.47 -12.74 -4.53
CA GLU A 115 -23.38 -13.38 -5.47
C GLU A 115 -24.24 -14.36 -4.69
N SER A 116 -25.54 -14.23 -4.92
CA SER A 116 -26.58 -15.01 -4.29
C SER A 116 -26.49 -16.46 -4.74
N GLU A 117 -26.06 -17.38 -3.89
CA GLU A 117 -26.42 -18.79 -4.02
C GLU A 117 -27.63 -19.09 -3.13
N ILE A 118 -28.80 -18.92 -3.76
CA ILE A 118 -30.08 -19.65 -3.66
C ILE A 118 -30.44 -20.27 -2.30
#